data_AF-A0A920I5H7-F1
#
_entry.id   AF-A0A920I5H7-F1
#
_cell.length_a   1.000
_cell.length_b   1.000
_cell.length_c   1.000
_cell.angle_alpha   90.00
_cell.angle_beta   90.00
_cell.angle_gamma   90.00
#
_symmetry.space_group_name_H-M   'P 1'
#
loop_
_entity.id
_entity.type
_entity.pdbx_description
1 polymer ?
#
loop_
_entity_poly.entity_id
_entity_poly.type
_entity_poly.pdbx_seq_one_letter_code
_entity_poly.pdbx_strand_id
1 'polypeptide(L)'
;MLGQYAAGLAFDQGRGIDRDFDNAVHYLREAALNGHAAAPVQLGNVYFDKANPAADNAKAHFWWTIAERRNAPGAGENLDKLARTISEEDKQRAAAYLDQCATATLRNCFPRNP
;
A
#
# COMPACT_ATOMS: atom_id res chain seq x y z
N MET A 1 -8.69 8.22 -15.30
CA MET A 1 -8.22 6.91 -14.76
C MET A 1 -9.07 6.48 -13.57
N LEU A 2 -10.37 6.19 -13.80
CA LEU A 2 -11.26 5.68 -12.77
C LEU A 2 -11.30 4.14 -12.74
N GLY A 3 -11.04 3.49 -13.88
CA GLY A 3 -11.18 2.04 -14.05
C GLY A 3 -10.19 1.18 -13.22
N GLN A 4 -8.92 1.57 -13.13
CA GLN A 4 -7.90 0.80 -12.38
C GLN A 4 -8.13 0.89 -10.86
N TYR A 5 -8.45 2.08 -10.34
CA TYR A 5 -8.80 2.26 -8.93
C TYR A 5 -10.08 1.50 -8.56
N ALA A 6 -11.12 1.60 -9.41
CA ALA A 6 -12.37 0.88 -9.20
C ALA A 6 -12.18 -0.64 -9.27
N ALA A 7 -11.34 -1.14 -10.17
CA ALA A 7 -10.99 -2.56 -10.24
C ALA A 7 -10.28 -3.03 -8.96
N GLY A 8 -9.25 -2.28 -8.52
CA GLY A 8 -8.55 -2.57 -7.26
C GLY A 8 -9.49 -2.62 -6.06
N LEU A 9 -10.44 -1.67 -5.97
CA LEU A 9 -11.46 -1.68 -4.93
C LEU A 9 -12.47 -2.82 -5.07
N ALA A 10 -12.81 -3.24 -6.28
CA ALA A 10 -13.75 -4.35 -6.48
C ALA A 10 -13.14 -5.67 -6.00
N PHE A 11 -11.85 -5.92 -6.27
CA PHE A 11 -11.12 -7.08 -5.75
C PHE A 11 -10.94 -7.00 -4.23
N ASP A 12 -10.70 -5.80 -3.72
CA ASP A 12 -10.68 -5.54 -2.28
C ASP A 12 -12.09 -5.77 -1.66
N GLN A 13 -13.20 -5.46 -2.32
CA GLN A 13 -14.53 -5.62 -1.72
C GLN A 13 -15.15 -7.01 -1.91
N GLY A 14 -14.48 -7.92 -2.62
CA GLY A 14 -14.88 -9.32 -2.76
C GLY A 14 -15.03 -9.97 -1.38
N ARG A 15 -16.27 -10.30 -0.98
CA ARG A 15 -16.57 -10.84 0.36
C ARG A 15 -16.03 -12.27 0.49
N GLY A 16 -14.93 -12.47 1.22
CA GLY A 16 -14.45 -13.81 1.60
C GLY A 16 -12.96 -13.89 1.90
N ILE A 17 -12.50 -15.10 2.24
CA ILE A 17 -11.08 -15.49 2.40
C ILE A 17 -10.33 -15.37 1.05
N ASP A 18 -11.06 -15.32 -0.07
CA ASP A 18 -10.55 -15.14 -1.43
C ASP A 18 -10.75 -13.70 -1.94
N ARG A 19 -10.48 -12.67 -1.11
CA ARG A 19 -10.10 -11.36 -1.67
C ARG A 19 -8.92 -11.62 -2.59
N ASP A 20 -9.04 -11.27 -3.86
CA ASP A 20 -7.94 -11.41 -4.81
C ASP A 20 -6.91 -10.32 -4.52
N PHE A 21 -6.15 -10.56 -3.46
CA PHE A 21 -5.16 -9.65 -2.92
C PHE A 21 -4.14 -9.27 -3.99
N ASP A 22 -3.72 -10.24 -4.80
CA ASP A 22 -2.74 -10.02 -5.86
C ASP A 22 -3.29 -9.08 -6.94
N ASN A 23 -4.54 -9.28 -7.37
CA ASN A 23 -5.18 -8.36 -8.32
C ASN A 23 -5.46 -6.99 -7.69
N ALA A 24 -5.91 -6.91 -6.43
CA ALA A 24 -6.12 -5.65 -5.73
C ALA A 24 -4.82 -4.84 -5.64
N VAL A 25 -3.73 -5.48 -5.20
CA VAL A 25 -2.40 -4.87 -5.13
C VAL A 25 -1.92 -4.45 -6.53
N HIS A 26 -2.10 -5.29 -7.55
CA HIS A 26 -1.71 -4.98 -8.92
C HIS A 26 -2.38 -3.69 -9.43
N TYR A 27 -3.71 -3.63 -9.40
CA TYR A 27 -4.45 -2.50 -9.95
C TYR A 27 -4.27 -1.22 -9.13
N LEU A 28 -4.20 -1.32 -7.80
CA LEU A 28 -3.93 -0.17 -6.96
C LEU A 28 -2.49 0.34 -7.13
N ARG A 29 -1.52 -0.55 -7.35
CA ARG A 29 -0.14 -0.14 -7.67
C ARG A 29 -0.07 0.62 -8.98
N GLU A 30 -0.71 0.13 -10.04
CA GLU A 30 -0.79 0.85 -11.31
C GLU A 30 -1.48 2.21 -11.16
N ALA A 31 -2.58 2.28 -10.41
CA ALA A 31 -3.25 3.55 -10.12
C ALA A 31 -2.32 4.52 -9.34
N ALA A 32 -1.56 4.04 -8.37
CA ALA A 32 -0.58 4.83 -7.62
C ALA A 32 0.56 5.33 -8.53
N LEU A 33 1.04 4.49 -9.45
CA LEU A 33 2.06 4.86 -10.45
C LEU A 33 1.57 5.96 -11.39
N ASN A 34 0.28 5.92 -11.73
CA ASN A 34 -0.37 6.92 -12.57
C ASN A 34 -0.83 8.18 -11.81
N GLY A 35 -0.43 8.35 -10.55
CA GLY A 35 -0.66 9.57 -9.77
C GLY A 35 -2.01 9.62 -9.04
N HIS A 36 -2.76 8.51 -8.96
CA HIS A 36 -4.00 8.48 -8.20
C HIS A 36 -3.71 8.57 -6.69
N ALA A 37 -3.98 9.72 -6.08
CA ALA A 37 -3.62 10.02 -4.68
C ALA A 37 -4.23 9.04 -3.67
N ALA A 38 -5.44 8.54 -3.91
CA ALA A 38 -6.09 7.57 -3.01
C ALA A 38 -5.56 6.13 -3.14
N ALA A 39 -4.85 5.79 -4.22
CA ALA A 39 -4.44 4.40 -4.45
C ALA A 39 -3.36 3.92 -3.46
N PRO A 40 -2.33 4.72 -3.12
CA PRO A 40 -1.42 4.41 -2.02
C PRO A 40 -2.13 4.22 -0.67
N VAL A 41 -3.19 4.97 -0.38
CA VAL A 41 -3.97 4.80 0.87
C VAL A 41 -4.61 3.41 0.92
N GLN A 42 -5.21 2.99 -0.20
CA GLN A 42 -5.85 1.67 -0.29
C GLN A 42 -4.84 0.53 -0.29
N LEU A 43 -3.66 0.69 -0.90
CA LEU A 43 -2.58 -0.29 -0.77
C LEU A 43 -2.17 -0.47 0.69
N GLY A 44 -2.02 0.64 1.43
CA GLY A 44 -1.71 0.57 2.85
C GLY A 44 -2.79 -0.18 3.64
N ASN A 45 -4.07 0.07 3.34
CA ASN A 45 -5.20 -0.62 3.97
C ASN A 45 -5.19 -2.13 3.67
N VAL A 46 -4.94 -2.51 2.42
CA VAL A 46 -4.84 -3.91 1.97
C VAL A 46 -3.74 -4.68 2.71
N TYR A 47 -2.58 -4.04 2.92
CA TYR A 47 -1.47 -4.63 3.67
C TYR A 47 -1.65 -4.58 5.20
N PHE A 48 -2.53 -3.72 5.72
CA PHE A 48 -2.82 -3.64 7.16
C PHE A 48 -3.97 -4.57 7.60
N ASP A 49 -4.75 -5.11 6.66
CA ASP A 49 -5.89 -5.95 6.97
C ASP A 49 -5.48 -7.23 7.72
N LYS A 50 -5.70 -7.25 9.03
CA LYS A 50 -5.35 -8.39 9.89
C LYS A 50 -6.11 -9.67 9.56
N ALA A 51 -7.21 -9.58 8.80
CA ALA A 51 -7.94 -10.76 8.32
C ALA A 51 -7.27 -11.40 7.09
N ASN A 52 -6.32 -10.71 6.45
CA ASN A 52 -5.61 -11.18 5.29
C ASN A 52 -4.30 -11.89 5.68
N PRO A 53 -4.10 -13.17 5.33
CA PRO A 53 -2.84 -13.88 5.57
C PRO A 53 -1.61 -13.24 4.92
N ALA A 54 -1.80 -12.43 3.88
CA ALA A 54 -0.74 -11.70 3.17
C ALA A 54 -0.48 -10.28 3.71
N ALA A 55 -1.10 -9.91 4.84
CA ALA A 55 -0.86 -8.63 5.49
C ALA A 55 0.62 -8.43 5.89
N ASP A 56 1.09 -7.19 5.80
CA ASP A 56 2.48 -6.81 6.04
C ASP A 56 2.55 -5.35 6.50
N ASN A 57 2.76 -5.15 7.81
CA ASN A 57 2.82 -3.83 8.42
C ASN A 57 3.92 -2.94 7.82
N ALA A 58 5.04 -3.51 7.38
CA ALA A 58 6.11 -2.74 6.76
C ALA A 58 5.67 -2.15 5.42
N LYS A 59 4.95 -2.95 4.61
CA LYS A 59 4.37 -2.48 3.34
C LYS A 59 3.21 -1.52 3.56
N ALA A 60 2.39 -1.74 4.58
CA ALA A 60 1.32 -0.81 4.95
C ALA A 60 1.88 0.58 5.31
N HIS A 61 2.89 0.61 6.18
CA HIS A 61 3.61 1.82 6.55
C HIS A 61 4.19 2.52 5.31
N PHE A 62 4.93 1.78 4.48
CA PHE A 62 5.51 2.29 3.25
C PHE A 62 4.47 2.99 2.35
N TRP A 63 3.35 2.32 2.06
CA TRP A 63 2.33 2.86 1.14
C TRP A 63 1.62 4.09 1.71
N TRP A 64 1.34 4.12 3.02
CA TRP A 64 0.80 5.31 3.66
C TRP A 64 1.81 6.46 3.73
N THR A 65 3.10 6.20 3.93
CA THR A 65 4.13 7.26 3.83
C THR A 65 4.18 7.85 2.42
N ILE A 66 4.09 7.04 1.37
CA ILE A 66 3.97 7.54 -0.02
C ILE A 66 2.69 8.36 -0.21
N ALA A 67 1.59 7.93 0.40
CA ALA A 67 0.31 8.63 0.36
C ALA A 67 0.41 10.02 1.03
N GLU A 68 1.02 10.09 2.21
CA GLU A 68 1.23 11.32 2.98
C GLU A 68 2.14 12.30 2.22
N ARG A 69 3.25 11.84 1.63
CA ARG A 69 4.12 12.66 0.76
C ARG A 69 3.38 13.26 -0.44
N ARG A 70 2.24 12.67 -0.80
CA ARG A 70 1.34 13.12 -1.89
C ARG A 70 0.12 13.87 -1.39
N ASN A 71 0.06 14.22 -0.09
CA ASN A 71 -1.05 14.87 0.58
C ASN A 71 -2.38 14.11 0.44
N ALA A 72 -2.33 12.77 0.38
CA ALA A 72 -3.53 11.96 0.33
C ALA A 72 -4.22 11.93 1.71
N PRO A 73 -5.53 12.22 1.79
CA PRO A 73 -6.26 12.24 3.05
C PRO A 73 -6.30 10.85 3.70
N GLY A 74 -6.28 10.81 5.04
CA GLY A 74 -6.35 9.58 5.83
C GLY A 74 -5.03 8.82 6.00
N ALA A 75 -3.98 9.18 5.27
CA ALA A 75 -2.66 8.54 5.37
C ALA A 75 -2.01 8.72 6.75
N GLY A 76 -1.97 9.96 7.25
CA GLY A 76 -1.38 10.29 8.56
C GLY A 76 -2.09 9.59 9.72
N GLU A 77 -3.43 9.56 9.71
CA GLU A 77 -4.21 8.85 10.73
C GLU A 77 -3.90 7.35 10.76
N ASN A 78 -3.75 6.73 9.58
CA ASN A 78 -3.39 5.32 9.50
C ASN A 78 -1.95 5.05 9.95
N LEU A 79 -1.00 5.94 9.63
CA LEU A 79 0.37 5.88 10.14
C LEU A 79 0.40 5.99 11.66
N ASP A 80 -0.35 6.93 12.25
CA ASP A 80 -0.43 7.12 13.70
C ASP A 80 -1.01 5.87 14.41
N LYS A 81 -2.03 5.24 13.81
CA LYS A 81 -2.58 3.98 14.32
C LYS A 81 -1.55 2.85 14.25
N LEU A 82 -0.85 2.72 13.13
CA LEU A 82 0.15 1.68 12.92
C LEU A 82 1.37 1.89 13.83
N ALA A 83 1.83 3.12 14.02
CA ALA A 83 2.99 3.48 14.84
C ALA A 83 2.89 2.96 16.28
N ARG A 84 1.66 2.80 16.80
CA ARG A 84 1.40 2.25 18.14
C ARG A 84 1.61 0.74 18.25
N THR A 85 1.67 0.02 17.13
CA THR A 85 1.65 -1.45 17.10
C THR A 85 2.72 -2.09 16.21
N ILE A 86 3.33 -1.32 15.31
CA ILE A 86 4.35 -1.80 14.38
C ILE A 86 5.63 -2.18 15.13
N SER A 87 6.20 -3.33 14.78
CA SER A 87 7.46 -3.83 15.34
C SER A 87 8.65 -3.01 14.87
N GLU A 88 9.75 -2.99 15.62
CA GLU A 88 11.00 -2.36 15.18
C GLU A 88 11.55 -2.99 13.88
N GLU A 89 11.36 -4.30 13.72
CA GLU A 89 11.72 -5.00 12.48
C GLU A 89 10.92 -4.48 11.29
N ASP A 90 9.60 -4.33 11.42
CA ASP A 90 8.76 -3.80 10.35
C ASP A 90 9.06 -2.33 10.05
N LYS A 91 9.43 -1.53 11.06
CA LYS A 91 9.91 -0.15 10.85
C LYS A 91 11.18 -0.13 10.00
N GLN A 92 12.15 -1.00 10.30
CA GLN A 92 13.39 -1.11 9.52
C GLN A 92 13.10 -1.56 8.08
N ARG A 93 12.22 -2.55 7.89
CA ARG A 93 11.78 -3.00 6.57
C ARG A 93 11.08 -1.88 5.78
N ALA A 94 10.20 -1.13 6.44
CA ALA A 94 9.52 0.01 5.83
C ALA A 94 10.50 1.10 5.40
N ALA A 95 11.50 1.41 6.25
CA ALA A 95 12.58 2.34 5.91
C ALA A 95 13.39 1.85 4.71
N ALA A 96 13.74 0.57 4.65
CA ALA A 96 14.44 -0.01 3.50
C ALA A 96 13.62 0.12 2.20
N TYR A 97 12.30 -0.09 2.24
CA TYR A 97 11.43 0.15 1.09
C TYR A 97 11.42 1.63 0.66
N LEU A 98 11.39 2.56 1.63
CA LEU A 98 11.43 4.00 1.35
C LEU A 98 12.77 4.45 0.78
N ASP A 99 13.89 3.89 1.24
CA ASP A 99 15.23 4.22 0.73
C ASP A 99 15.42 3.74 -0.72
N GLN A 100 14.95 2.52 -1.03
CA GLN A 100 14.90 2.02 -2.40
C GLN A 100 14.05 2.92 -3.31
N CYS A 101 13.00 3.52 -2.76
CA CYS A 101 12.17 4.49 -3.46
C CYS A 101 12.77 5.89 -3.58
N ALA A 102 13.60 6.33 -2.64
CA ALA A 102 14.16 7.68 -2.65
C ALA A 102 15.14 7.89 -3.82
N THR A 103 15.72 6.80 -4.31
CA THR A 103 16.71 6.80 -5.40
C THR A 103 16.11 6.48 -6.77
N ALA A 104 14.79 6.24 -6.84
CA ALA A 104 14.14 5.76 -8.05
C ALA A 104 12.70 6.31 -8.21
N THR A 105 12.11 6.24 -9.41
CA THR A 105 10.67 6.56 -9.55
C THR A 105 9.82 5.46 -8.88
N LEU A 106 8.56 5.72 -8.50
CA LEU A 106 7.68 4.70 -7.89
C LEU A 106 7.61 3.38 -8.70
N ARG A 107 7.89 3.44 -10.01
CA ARG A 107 7.97 2.27 -10.89
C ARG A 107 9.07 1.28 -10.48
N ASN A 108 10.14 1.78 -9.88
CA ASN A 108 11.33 1.03 -9.46
C ASN A 108 11.34 0.73 -7.95
N CYS A 109 10.34 1.22 -7.20
CA CYS A 109 10.22 1.06 -5.74
C CYS A 109 10.03 -0.37 -5.24
N PHE A 110 9.57 -1.27 -6.11
CA PHE A 110 9.56 -2.69 -5.82
C PHE A 110 10.14 -3.40 -7.03
N PRO A 111 11.03 -4.40 -6.83
CA PRO A 111 11.30 -5.35 -7.89
C PRO A 111 9.95 -5.87 -8.38
N ARG A 112 9.75 -5.90 -9.71
CA ARG A 112 8.66 -6.69 -10.26
C ARG A 112 8.92 -8.09 -9.72
N ASN A 113 7.99 -8.65 -8.94
CA ASN A 113 8.06 -10.09 -8.68
C ASN A 113 8.17 -10.75 -10.07
N PRO A 114 9.14 -11.65 -10.29
CA PRO A 114 9.35 -12.29 -11.59
C PRO A 114 8.10 -13.01 -12.07
#